data_AF-A0A7J9Q6R8-F1
#
_entry.id   AF-A0A7J9Q6R8-F1
#
_cell.length_a   1.000
_cell.length_b   1.000
_cell.length_c   1.000
_cell.angle_alpha   90.00
_cell.angle_beta   90.00
_cell.angle_gamma   90.00
#
_symmetry.space_group_name_H-M   'P 1'
#
loop_
_entity.id
_entity.type
_entity.pdbx_description
1 polymer ?
#
loop_
_entity_poly.entity_id
_entity_poly.type
_entity_poly.pdbx_seq_one_letter_code
_entity_poly.pdbx_strand_id
1 'polypeptide(L)' 'MARDNKISLPSSGGGLIRYFDEYRSKISFKPGHIITLVVIIIIIEIILHTWGYGFLGI' A
#
# COMPACT_ATOMS: atom_id res chain seq x y z
N MET A 1 45.92 -12.57 3.11
CA MET A 1 45.13 -12.46 4.36
C MET A 1 43.87 -11.68 4.06
N ALA A 2 42.70 -12.34 4.10
CA ALA A 2 41.34 -11.80 4.27
C ALA A 2 40.34 -12.90 3.86
N ARG A 3 40.43 -14.04 4.55
CA ARG A 3 39.53 -15.18 4.41
C ARG A 3 38.41 -15.02 5.44
N ASP A 4 37.19 -15.26 5.00
CA ASP A 4 36.17 -15.92 5.81
C ASP A 4 35.66 -15.22 7.08
N ASN A 5 35.23 -13.95 6.98
CA ASN A 5 34.35 -13.40 8.02
C ASN A 5 32.88 -13.80 7.74
N LYS A 6 32.60 -15.11 7.80
CA LYS A 6 31.23 -15.61 7.98
C LYS A 6 30.81 -15.25 9.39
N ILE A 7 30.19 -14.08 9.55
CA ILE A 7 29.56 -13.68 10.80
C ILE A 7 28.38 -14.62 10.99
N SER A 8 28.60 -15.70 11.74
CA SER A 8 27.55 -16.61 12.19
C SER A 8 26.74 -15.87 13.24
N LEU A 9 25.63 -15.28 12.81
CA LEU A 9 24.62 -14.78 13.74
C LEU A 9 24.18 -15.97 14.60
N PRO A 10 24.22 -15.87 15.95
CA PRO A 10 23.72 -16.94 16.79
C PRO A 10 22.27 -17.20 16.40
N SER A 11 21.89 -18.47 16.29
CA SER A 11 20.50 -18.87 16.08
C SER A 11 19.70 -18.30 17.24
N SER A 12 19.08 -17.13 17.03
CA SER A 12 18.11 -16.57 17.96
C SER A 12 17.12 -17.69 18.26
N GLY A 13 17.09 -18.13 19.52
CA GLY A 13 16.34 -19.28 20.02
C GLY A 13 14.83 -19.04 20.01
N GLY A 14 14.30 -18.71 18.84
CA GLY A 14 12.91 -18.40 18.56
C GLY A 14 12.31 -19.40 17.58
N GLY A 15 12.67 -20.68 17.67
CA GLY A 15 12.16 -21.77 16.81
C GLY A 15 10.64 -21.97 16.84
N LEU A 16 9.91 -21.20 17.67
CA LEU A 16 8.45 -21.21 17.77
C LEU A 16 7.81 -19.85 17.44
N ILE A 17 8.57 -18.75 17.36
CA ILE A 17 8.01 -17.44 17.01
C ILE A 17 8.23 -17.24 15.51
N ARG A 18 7.17 -17.53 14.76
CA ARG A 18 7.08 -17.15 13.35
C ARG A 18 6.92 -15.63 13.27
N TYR A 19 8.02 -14.89 13.35
CA TYR A 19 8.06 -13.46 12.99
C TYR A 19 7.66 -13.20 11.52
N PHE A 20 7.36 -14.26 10.75
CA PHE A 20 6.89 -14.22 9.36
C PHE A 20 5.36 -14.31 9.22
N ASP A 21 4.59 -14.40 10.32
CA ASP A 21 3.17 -14.04 10.26
C ASP A 21 3.07 -12.51 10.21
N GLU A 22 3.58 -11.94 9.12
CA GLU A 22 3.23 -10.60 8.68
C GLU A 22 1.71 -10.52 8.74
N TYR A 23 1.18 -9.60 9.54
CA TYR A 23 -0.24 -9.30 9.59
C TYR A 23 -0.71 -8.92 8.19
N ARG A 24 -1.13 -9.91 7.40
CA ARG A 24 -1.82 -9.69 6.14
C ARG A 24 -3.17 -9.14 6.54
N SER A 25 -3.34 -7.83 6.38
CA SER A 25 -4.62 -7.16 6.58
C SER A 25 -5.74 -8.01 5.96
N LYS A 26 -6.77 -8.33 6.74
CA LYS A 26 -7.92 -9.13 6.27
C LYS A 26 -8.58 -8.50 5.03
N ILE A 27 -8.36 -7.20 4.83
CA ILE A 27 -8.84 -6.43 3.69
C ILE A 27 -7.61 -5.85 2.99
N SER A 28 -7.18 -6.49 1.91
CA SER A 28 -6.14 -6.00 1.02
C SER A 28 -6.80 -5.55 -0.29
N PHE A 29 -6.76 -4.25 -0.57
CA PHE A 29 -7.21 -3.75 -1.86
C PHE A 29 -6.19 -4.10 -2.93
N LYS A 30 -6.63 -4.72 -4.02
CA LYS A 30 -5.77 -4.91 -5.19
C LYS A 30 -5.44 -3.53 -5.77
N PRO A 31 -4.22 -3.29 -6.29
CA PRO A 31 -3.83 -2.02 -6.90
C PRO A 31 -4.83 -1.51 -7.95
N GLY A 32 -5.46 -2.41 -8.70
CA GLY A 32 -6.51 -2.06 -9.66
C GLY A 32 -7.71 -1.31 -9.05
N HIS A 33 -8.15 -1.64 -7.83
CA HIS A 33 -9.28 -0.93 -7.19
C HIS A 33 -8.90 0.51 -6.84
N ILE A 34 -7.65 0.73 -6.43
CA ILE A 34 -7.14 2.06 -6.08
C ILE A 34 -7.10 2.93 -7.34
N ILE A 35 -6.61 2.37 -8.46
CA ILE A 35 -6.55 3.07 -9.75
C ILE A 35 -7.97 3.45 -10.23
N THR A 36 -8.93 2.52 -10.15
CA THR A 36 -10.31 2.79 -10.53
C THR A 36 -10.93 3.91 -9.68
N LEU A 37 -10.69 3.90 -8.36
CA LEU A 37 -11.19 4.94 -7.46
C LEU A 37 -10.62 6.32 -7.82
N VAL A 38 -9.32 6.40 -8.11
CA VAL A 38 -8.67 7.65 -8.53
C VAL A 38 -9.28 8.18 -9.83
N VAL A 39 -9.50 7.33 -10.82
CA VAL A 39 -10.13 7.73 -12.09
C VAL A 39 -11.55 8.28 -11.87
N ILE A 40 -12.33 7.64 -10.99
CA ILE A 40 -13.68 8.10 -10.65
C ILE A 40 -13.63 9.50 -10.01
N ILE A 41 -12.71 9.75 -9.08
CA ILE A 41 -12.56 11.07 -8.44
C ILE A 41 -12.23 12.14 -9.49
N ILE A 42 -11.30 11.86 -10.41
CA ILE A 42 -10.93 12.79 -11.48
C ILE A 42 -12.15 13.13 -12.36
N ILE A 43 -12.96 12.13 -12.71
CA ILE A 43 -14.18 12.36 -13.49
C ILE A 43 -15.17 13.25 -12.72
N ILE A 44 -15.34 13.02 -11.42
CA ILE A 44 -16.20 13.85 -10.57
C ILE A 44 -15.68 15.29 -10.52
N GLU A 45 -14.38 15.50 -10.34
CA GLU A 45 -13.78 16.83 -10.34
C GLU A 45 -13.98 17.56 -11.67
N ILE A 46 -13.84 16.87 -12.80
CA ILE A 46 -14.07 17.45 -14.12
C ILE A 46 -15.54 17.86 -14.29
N ILE A 47 -16.48 16.98 -13.90
CA ILE A 47 -17.92 17.29 -13.95
C ILE A 47 -18.23 18.50 -13.05
N LEU A 48 -17.63 18.56 -11.87
CA LEU A 48 -17.80 19.66 -10.94
C LEU A 48 -17.15 20.96 -11.46
N HIS A 49 -15.99 20.92 -12.12
CA HIS A 49 -15.40 22.12 -12.71
C HIS A 49 -16.12 22.60 -13.96
N THR A 50 -16.72 21.69 -14.74
CA THR A 50 -17.40 22.06 -15.99
C THR A 50 -18.85 22.51 -15.76
N TRP A 51 -19.57 21.89 -14.83
CA TRP A 51 -20.97 22.20 -14.52
C TRP A 51 -21.19 22.79 -13.13
N GLY A 52 -20.22 22.69 -12.23
CA GLY A 52 -20.36 23.18 -10.86
C GLY A 52 -20.41 24.70 -10.75
N TYR A 53 -19.83 25.49 -11.66
CA TYR A 53 -20.05 26.95 -11.67
C TYR A 53 -21.55 27.28 -11.82
N GLY A 54 -22.28 26.51 -12.65
CA GLY A 54 -23.73 26.68 -12.82
C GLY A 54 -24.58 26.03 -11.71
N PHE A 55 -24.10 24.92 -11.12
CA PHE A 55 -24.85 24.15 -10.12
C PHE A 55 -24.61 24.61 -8.67
N LEU A 56 -23.40 25.09 -8.34
CA LEU A 56 -23.03 25.62 -7.02
C LEU A 56 -23.29 27.14 -6.89
N GLY A 57 -23.73 27.81 -7.96
CA GLY A 57 -24.22 29.19 -7.89
C GLY A 57 -23.18 30.23 -7.48
N ILE A 58 -21.91 30.03 -7.87
CA ILE A 58 -20.79 30.97 -7.67
C ILE A 58 -20.22 31.38 -9.02
#